data_AF-A0A950X6Q1-F1
#
_entry.id   AF-A0A950X6Q1-F1
#
_cell.length_a   1.000
_cell.length_b   1.000
_cell.length_c   1.000
_cell.angle_alpha   90.00
_cell.angle_beta   90.00
_cell.angle_gamma   90.00
#
_symmetry.space_group_name_H-M   'P 1'
#
loop_
_entity.id
_entity.type
_entity.pdbx_description
1 polymer ?
#
loop_
_entity_poly.entity_id
_entity_poly.type
_entity_poly.pdbx_seq_one_letter_code
_entity_poly.pdbx_strand_id
1 'polypeptide(L)' 'MSLKNNVERELGIPVRVRTGAPGSFRVLVDGEQIYSIKEAGHSPNPAEIIRLIRRNASL' A
#
# COMPACT_ATOMS: atom_id res chain seq x y z
N MET A 1 0.22 -0.20 -15.63
CA MET A 1 0.02 -1.29 -14.64
C MET A 1 -0.51 -0.69 -13.35
N SER A 2 -1.42 -1.37 -12.65
CA SER A 2 -1.98 -0.89 -11.37
C SER A 2 -1.00 -1.13 -10.21
N LEU A 3 -1.10 -0.31 -9.15
CA LEU A 3 -0.34 -0.49 -7.91
C LEU A 3 -0.50 -1.90 -7.33
N LYS A 4 -1.73 -2.41 -7.32
CA LYS A 4 -2.07 -3.78 -6.89
C LYS A 4 -1.17 -4.82 -7.58
N ASN A 5 -1.15 -4.82 -8.92
CA ASN A 5 -0.46 -5.84 -9.68
C ASN A 5 1.07 -5.79 -9.46
N ASN A 6 1.63 -4.60 -9.25
CA ASN A 6 3.05 -4.45 -8.96
C ASN A 6 3.41 -5.01 -7.58
N VAL A 7 2.61 -4.69 -6.55
CA VAL A 7 2.82 -5.20 -5.18
C VAL A 7 2.66 -6.71 -5.14
N GLU A 8 1.62 -7.27 -5.76
CA GLU A 8 1.40 -8.72 -5.81
C GLU A 8 2.54 -9.45 -6.53
N ARG A 9 3.02 -8.89 -7.65
CA ARG A 9 4.14 -9.48 -8.41
C ARG A 9 5.44 -9.47 -7.62
N GLU A 10 5.74 -8.39 -6.91
CA GLU A 10 7.03 -8.25 -6.24
C GLU A 10 7.08 -8.96 -4.88
N LEU A 11 5.97 -9.00 -4.15
CA LEU A 11 5.91 -9.59 -2.81
C LEU A 11 5.32 -11.00 -2.79
N GLY A 12 4.67 -11.45 -3.86
CA GLY A 12 4.03 -12.77 -3.92
C GLY A 12 2.83 -12.92 -2.98
N ILE A 13 2.30 -11.82 -2.45
CA ILE A 13 1.16 -11.81 -1.51
C ILE A 13 -0.10 -11.26 -2.20
N PRO A 14 -1.30 -11.78 -1.87
CA PRO A 14 -2.55 -11.27 -2.43
C PRO A 14 -2.90 -9.90 -1.84
N VAL A 15 -3.23 -8.92 -2.69
CA VAL A 15 -3.61 -7.57 -2.26
C VAL A 15 -5.12 -7.41 -2.35
N ARG A 16 -5.75 -7.05 -1.23
CA ARG A 16 -7.19 -6.74 -1.16
C ARG A 16 -7.41 -5.26 -1.36
N VAL A 17 -8.25 -4.90 -2.33
CA VAL A 17 -8.70 -3.52 -2.55
C VAL A 17 -10.08 -3.34 -1.92
N ARG A 18 -10.25 -2.28 -1.14
CA ARG A 18 -11.54 -1.90 -0.52
C ARG A 18 -11.85 -0.46 -0.88
N THR A 19 -13.13 -0.18 -1.15
CA THR A 19 -13.60 1.18 -1.39
C THR A 19 -13.51 1.99 -0.11
N GLY A 20 -12.87 3.15 -0.18
CA GLY A 20 -12.80 4.13 0.89
C GLY A 20 -13.68 5.34 0.62
N ALA A 21 -13.63 6.32 1.52
CA ALA A 21 -14.23 7.63 1.29
C ALA A 21 -13.54 8.35 0.11
N PRO A 22 -14.24 9.27 -0.59
CA PRO A 22 -13.62 10.10 -1.61
C PRO A 22 -12.36 10.81 -1.10
N GLY A 23 -11.31 10.84 -1.91
CA GLY A 23 -10.01 11.43 -1.54
C GLY A 23 -9.24 10.65 -0.46
N SER A 24 -9.73 9.48 -0.03
CA SER A 24 -8.99 8.62 0.88
C SER A 24 -8.23 7.54 0.12
N PHE A 25 -6.97 7.36 0.50
CA PHE A 25 -6.15 6.23 0.09
C PHE A 25 -5.30 5.84 1.29
N ARG A 26 -5.40 4.58 1.69
CA ARG A 26 -4.66 4.02 2.82
C ARG A 26 -4.14 2.65 2.43
N VAL A 27 -2.95 2.31 2.91
CA VAL A 27 -2.39 0.96 2.83
C VAL A 27 -2.27 0.41 4.23
N LEU A 28 -2.78 -0.80 4.42
CA LEU A 28 -2.72 -1.51 5.68
C LEU A 28 -2.00 -2.84 5.49
N VAL A 29 -1.17 -3.20 6.47
CA VAL A 29 -0.53 -4.51 6.60
C VAL A 29 -0.96 -5.07 7.95
N ASP A 30 -1.57 -6.25 7.96
CA ASP A 30 -2.08 -6.92 9.18
C ASP A 30 -2.98 -6.04 10.07
N GLY A 31 -3.71 -5.11 9.45
CA GLY A 31 -4.61 -4.17 10.14
C GLY A 31 -3.94 -2.87 10.60
N GLU A 32 -2.61 -2.77 10.52
CA GLU A 32 -1.85 -1.56 10.81
C GLU A 32 -1.73 -0.67 9.57
N GLN A 33 -1.98 0.64 9.72
CA GLN A 33 -1.81 1.61 8.65
C GLN A 33 -0.32 1.90 8.44
N ILE A 34 0.20 1.55 7.27
CA ILE A 34 1.59 1.86 6.88
C ILE A 34 1.69 3.08 5.95
N TYR A 35 0.57 3.52 5.38
CA TYR A 35 0.52 4.67 4.48
C TYR A 35 -0.87 5.32 4.45
N SER A 36 -0.91 6.65 4.34
CA SER A 36 -2.12 7.45 4.09
C SER A 36 -1.80 8.62 3.17
N ILE A 37 -2.58 8.81 2.11
CA ILE A 37 -2.43 9.96 1.20
C ILE A 37 -2.63 11.31 1.90
N LYS A 38 -3.45 11.33 2.98
CA LYS A 38 -3.69 12.55 3.76
C LYS A 38 -2.46 12.97 4.56
N GLU A 39 -1.68 12.00 5.03
CA GLU A 39 -0.46 12.24 5.83
C GLU A 39 0.75 12.49 4.92
N ALA A 40 0.87 11.73 3.83
CA ALA A 40 1.98 11.86 2.88
C ALA A 40 1.86 13.10 1.98
N GLY A 41 0.63 13.55 1.68
CA GLY A 41 0.39 14.73 0.83
C GLY A 41 0.65 14.51 -0.66
N HIS A 42 0.96 13.28 -1.09
CA HIS A 42 1.13 12.92 -2.50
C HIS A 42 0.58 11.52 -2.76
N SER A 43 0.36 11.17 -4.03
CA SER A 43 0.00 9.79 -4.39
C SER A 43 1.22 8.87 -4.24
N PRO A 44 1.04 7.63 -3.77
CA PRO A 44 2.17 6.71 -3.61
C PRO A 44 2.60 6.16 -4.95
N ASN A 45 3.89 5.85 -5.06
CA ASN A 45 4.40 5.01 -6.14
C ASN A 45 4.57 3.54 -5.67
N PRO A 46 4.64 2.57 -6.59
CA PRO A 46 4.78 1.16 -6.22
C PRO A 46 6.00 0.85 -5.34
N ALA A 47 7.17 1.42 -5.67
CA ALA A 47 8.41 1.16 -4.96
C ALA A 47 8.36 1.65 -3.50
N GLU A 48 7.70 2.78 -3.25
CA GLU A 48 7.47 3.33 -1.92
C GLU A 48 6.62 2.39 -1.06
N ILE A 49 5.49 1.92 -1.59
CA ILE A 49 4.61 0.99 -0.85
C ILE A 49 5.33 -0.31 -0.55
N ILE A 50 6.08 -0.85 -1.52
CA ILE A 50 6.86 -2.07 -1.32
C ILE A 50 7.90 -1.89 -0.22
N ARG A 51 8.61 -0.75 -0.21
CA ARG A 51 9.58 -0.42 0.85
C ARG A 51 8.91 -0.34 2.22
N LEU A 52 7.73 0.28 2.30
CA LEU A 52 6.97 0.39 3.55
C LEU A 52 6.47 -0.98 4.03
N ILE A 53 6.03 -1.86 3.13
CA ILE A 53 5.61 -3.22 3.48
C ILE A 53 6.79 -4.00 4.04
N ARG A 54 7.95 -4.03 3.36
CA ARG A 54 9.14 -4.75 3.86
C ARG A 54 9.58 -4.29 5.25
N ARG A 55 9.55 -2.97 5.49
CA ARG A 55 9.92 -2.41 6.80
C ARG A 55 8.98 -2.82 7.94
N ASN A 56 7.68 -2.95 7.68
CA ASN A 56 6.68 -3.22 8.71
C ASN A 56 6.34 -4.71 8.85
N ALA A 57 6.39 -5.47 7.75
CA ALA A 57 6.04 -6.89 7.73
C ALA A 57 7.17 -7.83 8.20
N SER A 58 8.35 -7.29 8.55
CA SER A 58 9.58 -8.09 8.79
C SER A 58 9.89 -9.06 7.64
N LEU A 59 9.61 -8.63 6.39
CA LEU A 59 9.81 -9.37 5.14
C LEU A 59 11.06 -8.90 4.41
#